data_AF-A0A958UEQ3-F1
#
_entry.id   AF-A0A958UEQ3-F1
#
_cell.length_a   1.000
_cell.length_b   1.000
_cell.length_c   1.000
_cell.angle_alpha   90.00
_cell.angle_beta   90.00
_cell.angle_gamma   90.00
#
_symmetry.space_group_name_H-M   'P 1'
#
loop_
_entity.id
_entity.type
_entity.pdbx_description
1 polymer ?
#
loop_
_entity_poly.entity_id
_entity_poly.type
_entity_poly.pdbx_seq_one_letter_code
_entity_poly.pdbx_strand_id
1 'polypeptide(L)'
;METKNMLLIIFLIPLICFGQRKEFNEIQGKKGIEETINAYTEFLEKYPESKFTEKAIAGRLKACNKWAGYQINYHYKSYKYTVSGKNKYLITKHLNSIKSFMDKCPETDSINSIKQMLKETIWQNTTLDNTQDAYKNFQKLYPNSEYENELLKKIEESAYQKALTADNESGYIEYLKNYPNSDRKNTVDSLLIASKKFALVKAAQKGNLQRVQEIIPNSDTEIKSRALMEAVRGALYTVQTYEYDKNGNITFKTKRKFEVPRETYVEIIKLLIDNGASPKLFSYEEFGSVEDRASTARAASQINKKNTGITVMRTKIGGEINENLVPYRKSGKSVYIILSIHRARDIMEILPEQF
;
A
#
# COMPACT_ATOMS: atom_id res chain seq x y z
N MET A 1 53.11 63.35 19.13
CA MET A 1 52.59 61.98 19.36
C MET A 1 52.44 61.19 18.07
N GLU A 2 52.32 61.86 16.91
CA GLU A 2 52.04 61.21 15.61
C GLU A 2 53.20 60.40 15.02
N THR A 3 54.46 60.81 15.24
CA THR A 3 55.63 60.11 14.65
C THR A 3 55.93 58.75 15.28
N LYS A 4 55.64 58.55 16.57
CA LYS A 4 55.81 57.25 17.24
C LYS A 4 54.78 56.21 16.78
N ASN A 5 53.54 56.63 16.54
CA ASN A 5 52.51 55.75 15.99
C ASN A 5 52.80 55.39 14.52
N MET A 6 53.38 56.32 13.74
CA MET A 6 53.75 56.07 12.36
C MET A 6 54.89 55.03 12.23
N LEU A 7 55.92 55.11 13.08
CA LEU A 7 57.01 54.12 13.12
C LEU A 7 56.51 52.72 13.53
N LEU A 8 55.57 52.65 14.47
CA LEU A 8 55.03 51.36 14.94
C LEU A 8 54.18 50.68 13.86
N ILE A 9 53.45 51.46 13.05
CA ILE A 9 52.72 50.96 11.87
C ILE A 9 53.69 50.42 10.81
N ILE A 10 54.83 51.10 10.57
CA ILE A 10 55.83 50.67 9.58
C ILE A 10 56.46 49.31 9.94
N PHE A 11 56.68 49.02 11.23
CA PHE A 11 57.23 47.72 11.67
C PHE A 11 56.21 46.57 11.68
N LEU A 12 54.91 46.86 11.84
CA LEU A 12 53.87 45.83 11.88
C LEU A 12 53.47 45.31 10.49
N ILE A 13 53.50 46.16 9.46
CA ILE A 13 53.11 45.79 8.09
C ILE A 13 53.93 44.60 7.51
N PRO A 14 55.27 44.55 7.65
CA PRO A 14 56.07 43.42 7.15
C PRO A 14 55.76 42.09 7.86
N LEU A 15 55.50 42.12 9.17
CA LEU A 15 55.16 40.94 9.96
C LEU A 15 53.81 40.33 9.53
N ILE A 16 52.80 41.18 9.33
CA ILE A 16 51.48 40.77 8.80
C ILE A 16 51.63 40.16 7.40
N CYS A 17 52.43 40.79 6.53
CA CYS A 17 52.69 40.30 5.18
C CYS A 17 53.43 38.95 5.15
N PHE A 18 54.34 38.70 6.11
CA PHE A 18 55.08 37.45 6.20
C PHE A 18 54.17 36.29 6.65
N GLY A 19 53.30 36.53 7.63
CA GLY A 19 52.29 35.57 8.09
C GLY A 19 51.34 35.15 6.97
N GLN A 20 50.77 36.13 6.23
CA GLN A 20 49.89 35.86 5.09
C GLN A 20 50.57 35.02 4.00
N ARG A 21 51.85 35.28 3.70
CA ARG A 21 52.60 34.52 2.69
C ARG A 21 52.80 33.06 3.11
N LYS A 22 53.13 32.83 4.39
CA LYS A 22 53.30 31.48 4.93
C LYS A 22 52.00 30.68 4.86
N GLU A 23 50.90 31.25 5.38
CA GLU A 23 49.57 30.60 5.33
C GLU A 23 49.14 30.32 3.88
N PHE A 24 49.32 31.26 2.95
CA PHE A 24 49.01 31.05 1.54
C PHE A 24 49.82 29.91 0.90
N ASN A 25 51.12 29.83 1.19
CA ASN A 25 51.98 28.76 0.67
C ASN A 25 51.61 27.39 1.23
N GLU A 26 51.17 27.31 2.48
CA GLU A 26 50.70 26.05 3.10
C GLU A 26 49.46 25.51 2.40
N ILE A 27 48.54 26.39 1.96
CA ILE A 27 47.35 25.98 1.19
C ILE A 27 47.74 25.26 -0.11
N GLN A 28 48.78 25.73 -0.80
CA GLN A 28 49.24 25.13 -2.06
C GLN A 28 49.81 23.71 -1.88
N GLY A 29 50.20 23.33 -0.66
CA GLY A 29 50.71 22.01 -0.33
C GLY A 29 49.62 20.97 0.01
N LYS A 30 48.34 21.36 0.13
CA LYS A 30 47.26 20.45 0.50
C LYS A 30 46.94 19.45 -0.62
N LYS A 31 46.69 18.19 -0.25
CA LYS A 31 46.41 17.09 -1.19
C LYS A 31 44.92 16.84 -1.40
N GLY A 32 44.07 17.11 -0.40
CA GLY A 32 42.61 16.94 -0.49
C GLY A 32 41.94 18.12 -1.20
N ILE A 33 41.04 17.86 -2.15
CA ILE A 33 40.34 18.92 -2.89
C ILE A 33 39.44 19.73 -1.95
N GLU A 34 38.68 19.05 -1.11
CA GLU A 34 37.80 19.70 -0.12
C GLU A 34 38.62 20.49 0.92
N GLU A 35 39.71 19.93 1.43
CA GLU A 35 40.62 20.61 2.35
C GLU A 35 41.27 21.85 1.72
N THR A 36 41.57 21.77 0.41
CA THR A 36 42.12 22.90 -0.36
C THR A 36 41.09 24.01 -0.50
N ILE A 37 39.84 23.67 -0.81
CA ILE A 37 38.73 24.64 -0.91
C ILE A 37 38.50 25.31 0.43
N ASN A 38 38.35 24.53 1.52
CA ASN A 38 38.15 25.08 2.86
C ASN A 38 39.30 26.02 3.25
N ALA A 39 40.55 25.63 2.97
CA ALA A 39 41.70 26.45 3.33
C ALA A 39 41.77 27.78 2.55
N TYR A 40 41.39 27.78 1.27
CA TYR A 40 41.25 29.04 0.53
C TYR A 40 40.08 29.88 1.06
N THR A 41 38.95 29.27 1.43
CA THR A 41 37.81 29.98 2.03
C THR A 41 38.21 30.64 3.36
N GLU A 42 38.82 29.90 4.28
CA GLU A 42 39.31 30.43 5.56
C GLU A 42 40.31 31.57 5.36
N PHE A 43 41.21 31.44 4.38
CA PHE A 43 42.17 32.50 4.04
C PHE A 43 41.47 33.77 3.54
N LEU A 44 40.47 33.63 2.67
CA LEU A 44 39.73 34.75 2.10
C LEU A 44 38.83 35.44 3.15
N GLU A 45 38.26 34.68 4.08
CA GLU A 45 37.50 35.23 5.23
C GLU A 45 38.41 36.00 6.19
N LYS A 46 39.59 35.44 6.49
CA LYS A 46 40.56 36.04 7.41
C LYS A 46 41.28 37.23 6.81
N TYR A 47 41.53 37.24 5.50
CA TYR A 47 42.32 38.27 4.81
C TYR A 47 41.67 38.73 3.48
N PRO A 48 40.49 39.37 3.52
CA PRO A 48 39.75 39.75 2.31
C PRO A 48 40.52 40.71 1.40
N GLU A 49 41.33 41.61 1.97
CA GLU A 49 42.11 42.62 1.23
C GLU A 49 43.60 42.25 1.09
N SER A 50 43.96 40.97 1.23
CA SER A 50 45.35 40.55 1.04
C SER A 50 45.82 40.78 -0.39
N LYS A 51 47.11 41.06 -0.57
CA LYS A 51 47.76 41.01 -1.89
C LYS A 51 47.69 39.62 -2.56
N PHE A 52 47.32 38.58 -1.81
CA PHE A 52 47.11 37.24 -2.31
C PHE A 52 45.65 36.92 -2.61
N THR A 53 44.70 37.83 -2.36
CA THR A 53 43.25 37.60 -2.53
C THR A 53 42.91 37.11 -3.93
N GLU A 54 43.34 37.79 -4.99
CA GLU A 54 43.06 37.36 -6.37
C GLU A 54 43.59 35.96 -6.67
N LYS A 55 44.81 35.64 -6.17
CA LYS A 55 45.42 34.32 -6.33
C LYS A 55 44.67 33.25 -5.53
N ALA A 56 44.19 33.58 -4.34
CA ALA A 56 43.39 32.69 -3.50
C ALA A 56 42.01 32.42 -4.13
N ILE A 57 41.35 33.44 -4.69
CA ILE A 57 40.11 33.28 -5.46
C ILE A 57 40.34 32.36 -6.66
N ALA A 58 41.36 32.61 -7.47
CA ALA A 58 41.69 31.79 -8.63
C ALA A 58 42.05 30.34 -8.23
N GLY A 59 42.78 30.17 -7.12
CA GLY A 59 43.11 28.87 -6.55
C GLY A 59 41.87 28.09 -6.08
N ARG A 60 40.96 28.76 -5.38
CA ARG A 60 39.66 28.20 -4.95
C ARG A 60 38.83 27.78 -6.15
N LEU A 61 38.67 28.64 -7.14
CA LEU A 61 37.89 28.36 -8.35
C LEU A 61 38.48 27.16 -9.12
N LYS A 62 39.80 27.08 -9.25
CA LYS A 62 40.48 25.93 -9.86
C LYS A 62 40.21 24.63 -9.10
N ALA A 63 40.26 24.65 -7.76
CA ALA A 63 39.96 23.48 -6.93
C ALA A 63 38.48 23.07 -7.06
N CYS A 64 37.56 24.04 -7.07
CA CYS A 64 36.15 23.82 -7.29
C CYS A 64 35.84 23.23 -8.68
N ASN A 65 36.41 23.77 -9.76
CA ASN A 65 36.25 23.22 -11.12
C ASN A 65 36.81 21.79 -11.22
N LYS A 66 37.93 21.51 -10.55
CA LYS A 66 38.47 20.14 -10.44
C LYS A 66 37.47 19.22 -9.72
N TRP A 67 36.88 19.66 -8.61
CA TRP A 67 35.88 18.88 -7.87
C TRP A 67 34.63 18.62 -8.71
N ALA A 68 34.15 19.62 -9.46
CA ALA A 68 33.01 19.49 -10.36
C ALA A 68 33.24 18.36 -11.37
N GLY A 69 34.43 18.29 -11.97
CA GLY A 69 34.81 17.19 -12.88
C GLY A 69 34.71 15.81 -12.22
N TYR A 70 35.08 15.68 -10.94
CA TYR A 70 34.88 14.43 -10.21
C TYR A 70 33.41 14.11 -9.97
N GLN A 71 32.59 15.11 -9.59
CA GLN A 71 31.14 14.89 -9.40
C GLN A 71 30.48 14.44 -10.72
N ILE A 72 30.85 15.04 -11.84
CA ILE A 72 30.35 14.66 -13.17
C ILE A 72 30.76 13.23 -13.53
N ASN A 73 32.05 12.89 -13.36
CA ASN A 73 32.55 11.54 -13.66
C ASN A 73 31.91 10.48 -12.76
N TYR A 74 31.80 10.78 -11.46
CA TYR A 74 31.18 9.89 -10.50
C TYR A 74 29.69 9.74 -10.78
N HIS A 75 28.97 10.81 -11.09
CA HIS A 75 27.56 10.76 -11.50
C HIS A 75 27.38 9.87 -12.72
N TYR A 76 28.17 10.05 -13.79
CA TYR A 76 28.07 9.21 -15.00
C TYR A 76 28.29 7.72 -14.69
N LYS A 77 29.29 7.40 -13.86
CA LYS A 77 29.54 6.02 -13.42
C LYS A 77 28.40 5.50 -12.56
N SER A 78 28.01 6.24 -11.52
CA SER A 78 26.96 5.82 -10.59
C SER A 78 25.65 5.64 -11.32
N TYR A 79 25.25 6.58 -12.19
CA TYR A 79 24.05 6.54 -13.02
C TYR A 79 24.00 5.24 -13.84
N LYS A 80 25.11 4.87 -14.48
CA LYS A 80 25.22 3.62 -15.24
C LYS A 80 25.01 2.36 -14.37
N TYR A 81 25.46 2.37 -13.11
CA TYR A 81 25.29 1.24 -12.19
C TYR A 81 23.97 1.25 -11.40
N THR A 82 23.38 2.43 -11.14
CA THR A 82 22.15 2.58 -10.35
C THR A 82 20.89 2.34 -11.17
N VAL A 83 20.90 2.66 -12.48
CA VAL A 83 19.79 2.31 -13.39
C VAL A 83 19.62 0.79 -13.47
N SER A 84 20.69 -0.01 -13.39
CA SER A 84 20.60 -1.47 -13.40
C SER A 84 20.36 -2.11 -12.03
N GLY A 85 20.68 -1.42 -10.92
CA GLY A 85 20.77 -2.03 -9.59
C GLY A 85 19.90 -1.42 -8.49
N LYS A 86 19.21 -0.29 -8.72
CA LYS A 86 18.31 0.37 -7.75
C LYS A 86 18.89 0.54 -6.33
N ASN A 87 20.19 0.84 -6.20
CA ASN A 87 20.85 0.95 -4.90
C ASN A 87 20.63 2.35 -4.27
N LYS A 88 19.60 2.46 -3.42
CA LYS A 88 19.22 3.70 -2.72
C LYS A 88 20.34 4.31 -1.87
N TYR A 89 21.19 3.49 -1.25
CA TYR A 89 22.31 3.98 -0.45
C TYR A 89 23.33 4.75 -1.29
N LEU A 90 23.69 4.22 -2.46
CA LEU A 90 24.62 4.89 -3.38
C LEU A 90 24.05 6.21 -3.92
N ILE A 91 22.76 6.24 -4.22
CA ILE A 91 22.06 7.47 -4.67
C ILE A 91 22.06 8.52 -3.56
N THR A 92 21.73 8.14 -2.33
CA THR A 92 21.73 9.05 -1.18
C THR A 92 23.13 9.62 -0.92
N LYS A 93 24.15 8.75 -0.97
CA LYS A 93 25.56 9.16 -0.83
C LYS A 93 25.96 10.16 -1.93
N HIS A 94 25.55 9.90 -3.17
CA HIS A 94 25.82 10.80 -4.30
C HIS A 94 25.12 12.15 -4.16
N LEU A 95 23.84 12.15 -3.76
CA LEU A 95 23.07 13.37 -3.49
C LEU A 95 23.77 14.25 -2.45
N ASN A 96 24.24 13.67 -1.35
CA ASN A 96 24.94 14.41 -0.31
C ASN A 96 26.27 14.99 -0.81
N SER A 97 26.99 14.24 -1.65
CA SER A 97 28.22 14.70 -2.30
C SER A 97 27.98 15.90 -3.23
N ILE A 98 26.92 15.85 -4.06
CA ILE A 98 26.55 16.97 -4.93
C ILE A 98 26.13 18.20 -4.11
N LYS A 99 25.29 18.02 -3.08
CA LYS A 99 24.85 19.13 -2.21
C LYS A 99 26.04 19.82 -1.52
N SER A 100 26.93 19.03 -0.91
CA SER A 100 28.15 19.56 -0.29
C SER A 100 29.03 20.34 -1.27
N PHE A 101 29.16 19.84 -2.51
CA PHE A 101 29.84 20.59 -3.57
C PHE A 101 29.14 21.93 -3.87
N MET A 102 27.82 21.93 -4.03
CA MET A 102 27.06 23.14 -4.38
C MET A 102 27.15 24.21 -3.28
N ASP A 103 27.16 23.79 -2.02
CA ASP A 103 27.29 24.70 -0.88
C ASP A 103 28.68 25.36 -0.83
N LYS A 104 29.73 24.62 -1.17
CA LYS A 104 31.13 25.09 -1.09
C LYS A 104 31.64 25.77 -2.36
N CYS A 105 31.04 25.46 -3.51
CA CYS A 105 31.51 25.90 -4.82
C CYS A 105 30.36 26.44 -5.71
N PRO A 106 29.59 27.45 -5.24
CA PRO A 106 28.43 27.97 -5.98
C PRO A 106 28.81 28.70 -7.27
N GLU A 107 30.04 29.21 -7.37
CA GLU A 107 30.53 30.10 -8.44
C GLU A 107 31.16 29.36 -9.63
N THR A 108 31.10 28.02 -9.67
CA THR A 108 31.78 27.26 -10.72
C THR A 108 31.12 27.40 -12.09
N ASP A 109 31.93 27.35 -13.15
CA ASP A 109 31.44 27.36 -14.54
C ASP A 109 30.53 26.15 -14.83
N SER A 110 30.75 25.05 -14.09
CA SER A 110 29.99 23.81 -14.21
C SER A 110 28.70 23.79 -13.39
N ILE A 111 28.35 24.85 -12.66
CA ILE A 111 27.24 24.83 -11.69
C ILE A 111 25.90 24.41 -12.32
N ASN A 112 25.63 24.80 -13.56
CA ASN A 112 24.41 24.42 -14.26
C ASN A 112 24.36 22.92 -14.57
N SER A 113 25.48 22.33 -15.00
CA SER A 113 25.61 20.88 -15.19
C SER A 113 25.44 20.14 -13.86
N ILE A 114 26.00 20.65 -12.77
CA ILE A 114 25.81 20.06 -11.43
C ILE A 114 24.35 20.15 -10.97
N LYS A 115 23.68 21.28 -11.19
CA LYS A 115 22.24 21.44 -10.89
C LYS A 115 21.38 20.46 -11.67
N GLN A 116 21.70 20.24 -12.94
CA GLN A 116 21.02 19.24 -13.77
C GLN A 116 21.23 17.84 -13.19
N MET A 117 22.46 17.44 -12.87
CA MET A 117 22.74 16.14 -12.24
C MET A 117 22.07 15.97 -10.88
N LEU A 118 21.97 17.04 -10.08
CA LEU A 118 21.24 17.02 -8.81
C LEU A 118 19.77 16.68 -9.07
N LYS A 119 19.11 17.37 -9.99
CA LYS A 119 17.72 17.12 -10.38
C LYS A 119 17.53 15.68 -10.85
N GLU A 120 18.37 15.19 -11.75
CA GLU A 120 18.34 13.80 -12.26
C GLU A 120 18.50 12.78 -11.13
N THR A 121 19.42 13.03 -10.19
CA THR A 121 19.65 12.14 -9.05
C THR A 121 18.47 12.16 -8.07
N ILE A 122 17.84 13.32 -7.85
CA ILE A 122 16.62 13.43 -7.02
C ILE A 122 15.46 12.71 -7.72
N TRP A 123 15.31 12.82 -9.04
CA TRP A 123 14.31 12.09 -9.81
C TRP A 123 14.48 10.57 -9.65
N GLN A 124 15.71 10.07 -9.78
CA GLN A 124 16.01 8.66 -9.55
C GLN A 124 15.65 8.21 -8.12
N ASN A 125 16.02 9.00 -7.11
CA ASN A 125 15.65 8.66 -5.73
C ASN A 125 14.12 8.66 -5.54
N THR A 126 13.44 9.61 -6.16
CA THR A 126 11.97 9.74 -6.11
C THR A 126 11.28 8.52 -6.72
N THR A 127 11.73 8.08 -7.89
CA THR A 127 11.19 6.89 -8.57
C THR A 127 11.51 5.57 -7.86
N LEU A 128 12.60 5.53 -7.08
CA LEU A 128 12.90 4.40 -6.19
C LEU A 128 12.00 4.35 -4.96
N ASP A 129 11.73 5.51 -4.36
CA ASP A 129 10.81 5.61 -3.22
C ASP A 129 9.39 5.25 -3.65
N ASN A 130 9.00 5.63 -4.87
CA ASN A 130 7.72 5.29 -5.50
C ASN A 130 6.49 5.57 -4.60
N THR A 131 6.56 6.66 -3.83
CA THR A 131 5.47 7.11 -2.97
C THR A 131 4.89 8.42 -3.48
N GLN A 132 3.61 8.66 -3.21
CA GLN A 132 2.94 9.90 -3.58
C GLN A 132 3.63 11.14 -2.97
N ASP A 133 4.13 11.03 -1.74
CA ASP A 133 4.83 12.12 -1.06
C ASP A 133 6.18 12.44 -1.72
N ALA A 134 6.94 11.42 -2.14
CA ALA A 134 8.17 11.62 -2.88
C ALA A 134 7.90 12.36 -4.21
N TYR A 135 6.87 11.92 -4.95
CA TYR A 135 6.48 12.55 -6.21
C TYR A 135 6.01 14.01 -6.02
N LYS A 136 5.18 14.28 -5.01
CA LYS A 136 4.75 15.66 -4.67
C LYS A 136 5.92 16.55 -4.30
N ASN A 137 6.87 16.04 -3.51
CA ASN A 137 8.07 16.79 -3.16
C ASN A 137 8.93 17.10 -4.39
N PHE A 138 9.09 16.15 -5.30
CA PHE A 138 9.77 16.38 -6.57
C PHE A 138 9.08 17.47 -7.40
N GLN A 139 7.76 17.40 -7.54
CA GLN A 139 6.95 18.40 -8.26
C GLN A 139 7.14 19.81 -7.67
N LYS A 140 7.14 19.91 -6.35
CA LYS A 140 7.32 21.19 -5.65
C LYS A 140 8.71 21.78 -5.89
N LEU A 141 9.74 20.94 -5.94
CA LEU A 141 11.13 21.37 -6.17
C LEU A 141 11.39 21.71 -7.65
N TYR A 142 10.73 21.02 -8.58
CA TYR A 142 10.96 21.13 -10.02
C TYR A 142 9.64 21.16 -10.81
N PRO A 143 8.83 22.22 -10.69
CA PRO A 143 7.48 22.27 -11.26
C PRO A 143 7.44 22.16 -12.79
N ASN A 144 8.48 22.65 -13.48
CA ASN A 144 8.59 22.62 -14.95
C ASN A 144 9.70 21.66 -15.43
N SER A 145 9.88 20.54 -14.73
CA SER A 145 10.90 19.55 -15.12
C SER A 145 10.52 18.81 -16.40
N GLU A 146 11.53 18.35 -17.14
CA GLU A 146 11.37 17.42 -18.27
C GLU A 146 10.67 16.09 -17.87
N TYR A 147 10.59 15.80 -16.57
CA TYR A 147 9.95 14.62 -16.01
C TYR A 147 8.47 14.81 -15.71
N GLU A 148 7.87 15.98 -15.93
CA GLU A 148 6.48 16.27 -15.54
C GLU A 148 5.48 15.23 -16.04
N ASN A 149 5.56 14.84 -17.31
CA ASN A 149 4.68 13.83 -17.88
C ASN A 149 4.86 12.45 -17.25
N GLU A 150 6.11 12.04 -16.97
CA GLU A 150 6.40 10.76 -16.31
C GLU A 150 5.95 10.78 -14.84
N LEU A 151 6.19 11.89 -14.15
CA LEU A 151 5.77 12.16 -12.78
C LEU A 151 4.25 12.04 -12.62
N LEU A 152 3.47 12.68 -13.50
CA LEU A 152 2.00 12.58 -13.48
C LEU A 152 1.53 11.13 -13.66
N LYS A 153 2.12 10.38 -14.60
CA LYS A 153 1.83 8.95 -14.78
C LYS A 153 2.18 8.12 -13.54
N LYS A 154 3.30 8.39 -12.88
CA LYS A 154 3.71 7.71 -11.65
C LYS A 154 2.81 8.02 -10.46
N ILE A 155 2.36 9.28 -10.34
CA ILE A 155 1.39 9.71 -9.32
C ILE A 155 0.06 8.98 -9.50
N GLU A 156 -0.44 8.92 -10.74
CA GLU A 156 -1.66 8.19 -11.09
C GLU A 156 -1.50 6.68 -10.83
N GLU A 157 -0.39 6.06 -11.27
CA GLU A 157 -0.08 4.66 -11.00
C GLU A 157 -0.11 4.36 -9.49
N SER A 158 0.56 5.19 -8.69
CA SER A 158 0.59 5.03 -7.23
C SER A 158 -0.82 5.11 -6.63
N ALA A 159 -1.65 6.05 -7.10
CA ALA A 159 -3.04 6.17 -6.68
C ALA A 159 -3.89 4.96 -7.11
N TYR A 160 -3.65 4.43 -8.31
CA TYR A 160 -4.33 3.23 -8.81
C TYR A 160 -3.99 2.02 -7.93
N GLN A 161 -2.70 1.79 -7.65
CA GLN A 161 -2.26 0.70 -6.77
C GLN A 161 -2.83 0.84 -5.36
N LYS A 162 -2.92 2.07 -4.83
CA LYS A 162 -3.57 2.35 -3.54
C LYS A 162 -5.05 1.94 -3.57
N ALA A 163 -5.77 2.28 -4.65
CA ALA A 163 -7.18 1.88 -4.81
C ALA A 163 -7.35 0.37 -4.90
N LEU A 164 -6.48 -0.32 -5.66
CA LEU A 164 -6.47 -1.79 -5.73
C LEU A 164 -6.16 -2.45 -4.39
N THR A 165 -5.21 -1.90 -3.64
CA THR A 165 -4.83 -2.43 -2.31
C THR A 165 -5.94 -2.22 -1.28
N ALA A 166 -6.64 -1.08 -1.36
CA ALA A 166 -7.78 -0.80 -0.50
C ALA A 166 -8.96 -1.75 -0.78
N ASP A 167 -9.13 -2.16 -2.05
CA ASP A 167 -10.14 -3.13 -2.53
C ASP A 167 -11.54 -2.85 -1.97
N ASN A 168 -11.95 -1.58 -2.03
CA ASN A 168 -13.23 -1.14 -1.51
C ASN A 168 -13.77 0.08 -2.26
N GLU A 169 -15.08 0.31 -2.09
CA GLU A 169 -15.83 1.40 -2.72
C GLU A 169 -15.15 2.77 -2.53
N SER A 170 -14.71 3.10 -1.31
CA SER A 170 -14.09 4.39 -1.01
C SER A 170 -12.79 4.60 -1.80
N GLY A 171 -11.94 3.57 -1.90
CA GLY A 171 -10.68 3.64 -2.64
C GLY A 171 -10.89 3.88 -4.13
N TYR A 172 -11.86 3.19 -4.73
CA TYR A 172 -12.20 3.36 -6.15
C TYR A 172 -12.84 4.71 -6.45
N ILE A 173 -13.75 5.19 -5.59
CA ILE A 173 -14.36 6.52 -5.73
C ILE A 173 -13.29 7.61 -5.62
N GLU A 174 -12.37 7.52 -4.65
CA GLU A 174 -11.26 8.48 -4.50
C GLU A 174 -10.40 8.53 -5.77
N TYR A 175 -10.08 7.38 -6.36
CA TYR A 175 -9.34 7.31 -7.62
C TYR A 175 -10.09 7.99 -8.77
N LEU A 176 -11.35 7.60 -9.03
CA LEU A 176 -12.14 8.12 -10.15
C LEU A 176 -12.40 9.63 -10.02
N LYS A 177 -12.54 10.13 -8.80
CA LYS A 177 -12.67 11.56 -8.52
C LYS A 177 -11.41 12.34 -8.90
N ASN A 178 -10.24 11.80 -8.57
CA ASN A 178 -8.95 12.47 -8.81
C ASN A 178 -8.43 12.28 -10.24
N TYR A 179 -8.82 11.20 -10.92
CA TYR A 179 -8.36 10.86 -12.28
C TYR A 179 -9.52 10.51 -13.22
N PRO A 180 -10.46 11.45 -13.47
CA PRO A 180 -11.69 11.19 -14.24
C PRO A 180 -11.42 10.86 -15.72
N ASN A 181 -10.26 11.25 -16.25
CA ASN A 181 -9.84 11.02 -17.64
C ASN A 181 -8.74 9.94 -17.76
N SER A 182 -8.53 9.14 -16.71
CA SER A 182 -7.57 8.04 -16.71
C SER A 182 -7.92 7.00 -17.77
N ASP A 183 -6.91 6.45 -18.46
CA ASP A 183 -7.08 5.27 -19.33
C ASP A 183 -7.58 4.04 -18.55
N ARG A 184 -7.44 4.05 -17.21
CA ARG A 184 -7.87 2.99 -16.29
C ARG A 184 -9.27 3.19 -15.75
N LYS A 185 -9.94 4.29 -16.11
CA LYS A 185 -11.27 4.65 -15.59
C LYS A 185 -12.27 3.49 -15.71
N ASN A 186 -12.39 2.90 -16.91
CA ASN A 186 -13.33 1.79 -17.14
C ASN A 186 -13.03 0.55 -16.28
N THR A 187 -11.75 0.26 -16.05
CA THR A 187 -11.31 -0.82 -15.16
C THR A 187 -11.71 -0.53 -13.72
N VAL A 188 -11.45 0.68 -13.23
CA VAL A 188 -11.81 1.08 -11.86
C VAL A 188 -13.32 1.18 -11.67
N ASP A 189 -14.08 1.66 -12.66
CA ASP A 189 -15.55 1.66 -12.65
C ASP A 189 -16.10 0.23 -12.52
N SER A 190 -15.52 -0.74 -13.25
CA SER A 190 -15.90 -2.15 -13.15
C SER A 190 -15.62 -2.73 -11.76
N LEU A 191 -14.46 -2.39 -11.17
CA LEU A 191 -14.11 -2.78 -9.80
C LEU A 191 -15.01 -2.14 -8.76
N LEU A 192 -15.37 -0.87 -8.95
CA LEU A 192 -16.34 -0.17 -8.10
C LEU A 192 -17.70 -0.87 -8.12
N ILE A 193 -18.21 -1.20 -9.31
CA ILE A 193 -19.45 -1.96 -9.48
C ILE A 193 -19.34 -3.30 -8.74
N ALA A 194 -18.28 -4.07 -8.99
CA ALA A 194 -18.05 -5.35 -8.31
C ALA A 194 -18.00 -5.20 -6.78
N SER A 195 -17.28 -4.20 -6.26
CA SER A 195 -17.18 -3.94 -4.83
C SER A 195 -18.54 -3.64 -4.19
N LYS A 196 -19.40 -2.88 -4.90
CA LYS A 196 -20.79 -2.63 -4.49
C LYS A 196 -21.63 -3.91 -4.53
N LYS A 197 -21.46 -4.75 -5.56
CA LYS A 197 -22.13 -6.06 -5.64
C LYS A 197 -21.82 -6.94 -4.44
N PHE A 198 -20.56 -7.00 -4.02
CA PHE A 198 -20.16 -7.81 -2.88
C PHE A 198 -20.46 -7.15 -1.51
N ALA A 199 -20.60 -5.83 -1.46
CA ALA A 199 -20.86 -5.11 -0.21
C ALA A 199 -22.20 -5.52 0.43
N LEU A 200 -23.28 -5.62 -0.36
CA LEU A 200 -24.58 -6.07 0.17
C LEU A 200 -24.50 -7.51 0.68
N VAL A 201 -23.87 -8.40 -0.10
CA VAL A 201 -23.72 -9.83 0.24
C VAL A 201 -22.93 -9.99 1.55
N LYS A 202 -21.81 -9.27 1.70
CA LYS A 202 -20.98 -9.31 2.91
C LYS A 202 -21.67 -8.69 4.12
N ALA A 203 -22.43 -7.62 3.93
CA ALA A 203 -23.23 -7.03 5.00
C ALA A 203 -24.30 -8.01 5.52
N ALA A 204 -25.00 -8.67 4.59
CA ALA A 204 -26.01 -9.68 4.90
C ALA A 204 -25.39 -10.90 5.60
N GLN A 205 -24.26 -11.42 5.11
CA GLN A 205 -23.51 -12.52 5.72
C GLN A 205 -23.11 -12.22 7.17
N LYS A 206 -22.66 -10.99 7.43
CA LYS A 206 -22.22 -10.53 8.76
C LYS A 206 -23.38 -10.12 9.67
N GLY A 207 -24.62 -10.15 9.21
CA GLY A 207 -25.76 -9.70 10.00
C GLY A 207 -25.77 -8.19 10.30
N ASN A 208 -25.16 -7.37 9.44
CA ASN A 208 -25.13 -5.91 9.63
C ASN A 208 -26.38 -5.28 9.01
N LEU A 209 -27.46 -5.20 9.79
CA LEU A 209 -28.77 -4.70 9.34
C LEU A 209 -28.70 -3.27 8.79
N GLN A 210 -28.05 -2.35 9.51
CA GLN A 210 -27.93 -0.96 9.10
C GLN A 210 -27.29 -0.84 7.72
N ARG A 211 -26.18 -1.57 7.48
CA ARG A 211 -25.49 -1.53 6.20
C ARG A 211 -26.31 -2.16 5.06
N VAL A 212 -27.10 -3.19 5.36
CA VAL A 212 -28.05 -3.75 4.38
C VAL A 212 -29.11 -2.70 4.01
N GLN A 213 -29.70 -2.00 4.99
CA GLN A 213 -30.69 -0.93 4.75
C GLN A 213 -30.16 0.19 3.86
N GLU A 214 -28.89 0.57 4.03
CA GLU A 214 -28.25 1.62 3.21
C GLU A 214 -28.04 1.19 1.75
N ILE A 215 -27.61 -0.06 1.50
CA ILE A 215 -27.19 -0.52 0.17
C ILE A 215 -28.37 -1.07 -0.64
N ILE A 216 -29.35 -1.67 0.01
CA ILE A 216 -30.40 -2.44 -0.64
C ILE A 216 -31.23 -1.68 -1.69
N PRO A 217 -31.61 -0.39 -1.51
CA PRO A 217 -32.47 0.29 -2.48
C PRO A 217 -31.83 0.44 -3.86
N ASN A 218 -30.49 0.48 -3.91
CA ASN A 218 -29.72 0.72 -5.13
C ASN A 218 -29.11 -0.57 -5.73
N SER A 219 -29.46 -1.74 -5.20
CA SER A 219 -28.90 -3.03 -5.65
C SER A 219 -29.80 -3.72 -6.67
N ASP A 220 -29.20 -4.41 -7.64
CA ASP A 220 -29.94 -5.25 -8.57
C ASP A 220 -30.52 -6.51 -7.90
N THR A 221 -31.51 -7.11 -8.54
CA THR A 221 -32.24 -8.28 -8.03
C THR A 221 -31.34 -9.50 -7.81
N GLU A 222 -30.30 -9.69 -8.63
CA GLU A 222 -29.38 -10.82 -8.50
C GLU A 222 -28.56 -10.68 -7.20
N ILE A 223 -28.01 -9.49 -6.94
CA ILE A 223 -27.23 -9.20 -5.73
C ILE A 223 -28.11 -9.36 -4.48
N LYS A 224 -29.34 -8.83 -4.52
CA LYS A 224 -30.30 -8.98 -3.42
C LYS A 224 -30.57 -10.45 -3.12
N SER A 225 -30.73 -11.28 -4.15
CA SER A 225 -30.98 -12.72 -4.01
C SER A 225 -29.75 -13.46 -3.44
N ARG A 226 -28.53 -13.09 -3.85
CA ARG A 226 -27.29 -13.63 -3.24
C ARG A 226 -27.12 -13.21 -1.79
N ALA A 227 -27.41 -11.95 -1.47
CA ALA A 227 -27.37 -11.45 -0.09
C ALA A 227 -28.39 -12.15 0.81
N LEU A 228 -29.58 -12.44 0.27
CA LEU A 228 -30.62 -13.23 0.96
C LEU A 228 -30.08 -14.62 1.34
N MET A 229 -29.40 -15.29 0.41
CA MET A 229 -28.78 -16.60 0.67
C MET A 229 -27.75 -16.56 1.80
N GLU A 230 -26.88 -15.54 1.82
CA GLU A 230 -25.89 -15.40 2.89
C GLU A 230 -26.52 -15.03 4.24
N ALA A 231 -27.58 -14.23 4.26
CA ALA A 231 -28.34 -13.96 5.49
C ALA A 231 -29.04 -15.22 6.02
N VAL A 232 -29.65 -16.02 5.14
CA VAL A 232 -30.27 -17.32 5.50
C VAL A 232 -29.22 -18.28 6.04
N ARG A 233 -28.05 -18.36 5.39
CA ARG A 233 -26.91 -19.15 5.89
C ARG A 233 -26.51 -18.67 7.29
N GLY A 234 -26.34 -17.36 7.49
CA GLY A 234 -26.03 -16.78 8.80
C GLY A 234 -27.07 -17.13 9.88
N ALA A 235 -28.36 -17.08 9.55
CA ALA A 235 -29.44 -17.45 10.45
C ALA A 235 -29.48 -18.95 10.79
N LEU A 236 -29.10 -19.81 9.83
CA LEU A 236 -29.12 -21.27 9.94
C LEU A 236 -27.86 -21.86 10.59
N TYR A 237 -26.75 -21.12 10.60
CA TYR A 237 -25.47 -21.61 11.07
C TYR A 237 -25.40 -21.70 12.61
N THR A 238 -26.08 -22.70 13.18
CA THR A 238 -25.76 -23.20 14.52
C THR A 238 -24.67 -24.25 14.39
N VAL A 239 -23.44 -23.95 14.84
CA VAL A 239 -22.41 -24.98 14.97
C VAL A 239 -22.75 -25.83 16.19
N GLN A 240 -23.20 -27.05 15.93
CA GLN A 240 -23.30 -28.07 16.97
C GLN A 240 -21.90 -28.66 17.15
N THR A 241 -21.33 -28.49 18.35
CA THR A 241 -20.07 -29.13 18.73
C THR A 241 -20.36 -30.29 19.67
N TYR A 242 -19.75 -31.44 19.39
CA TYR A 242 -19.78 -32.60 20.26
C TYR A 242 -18.51 -32.61 21.10
N GLU A 243 -18.66 -32.70 22.42
CA GLU A 243 -17.54 -32.97 23.32
C GLU A 243 -17.70 -34.38 23.90
N TYR A 244 -16.66 -35.20 23.76
CA TYR A 244 -16.57 -36.49 24.44
C TYR A 244 -15.99 -36.27 25.83
N ASP A 245 -16.64 -36.81 26.85
CA ASP A 245 -16.05 -36.90 28.18
C ASP A 245 -14.98 -38.02 28.22
N LYS A 246 -14.26 -38.11 29.35
CA LYS A 246 -13.21 -39.11 29.57
C LYS A 246 -13.70 -40.57 29.53
N ASN A 247 -15.01 -40.79 29.61
CA ASN A 247 -15.64 -42.10 29.56
C ASN A 247 -16.26 -42.39 28.17
N GLY A 248 -16.09 -41.49 27.20
CA GLY A 248 -16.65 -41.63 25.86
C GLY A 248 -18.11 -41.18 25.72
N ASN A 249 -18.72 -40.59 26.74
CA ASN A 249 -20.08 -40.05 26.62
C ASN A 249 -20.08 -38.76 25.81
N ILE A 250 -21.09 -38.61 24.95
CA ILE A 250 -21.27 -37.43 24.10
C ILE A 250 -22.08 -36.39 24.85
N THR A 251 -21.51 -35.20 25.02
CA THR A 251 -22.25 -34.01 25.49
C THR A 251 -22.48 -33.05 24.34
N PHE A 252 -23.75 -32.67 24.18
CA PHE A 252 -24.18 -31.71 23.17
C PHE A 252 -23.88 -30.30 23.68
N LYS A 253 -22.99 -29.59 22.98
CA LYS A 253 -22.80 -28.16 23.21
C LYS A 253 -23.14 -27.41 21.93
N THR A 254 -24.26 -26.71 21.95
CA THR A 254 -24.55 -25.71 20.93
C THR A 254 -23.72 -24.49 21.24
N LYS A 255 -22.59 -24.33 20.56
CA LYS A 255 -21.82 -23.10 20.65
C LYS A 255 -22.27 -22.21 19.49
N ARG A 256 -23.10 -21.21 19.76
CA ARG A 256 -23.38 -20.17 18.76
C ARG A 256 -22.02 -19.54 18.43
N LYS A 257 -21.58 -19.71 17.19
CA LYS A 257 -20.31 -19.15 16.71
C LYS A 257 -20.45 -17.67 16.32
N PHE A 258 -21.67 -17.17 16.20
CA PHE A 258 -21.95 -15.83 15.72
C PHE A 258 -22.17 -14.86 16.87
N GLU A 259 -21.53 -13.71 16.73
CA GLU A 259 -21.66 -12.54 17.60
C GLU A 259 -23.02 -11.84 17.40
N VAL A 260 -23.75 -12.16 16.33
CA VAL A 260 -24.98 -11.47 15.93
C VAL A 260 -26.24 -12.28 16.31
N PRO A 261 -27.25 -11.66 16.95
CA PRO A 261 -28.54 -12.30 17.25
C PRO A 261 -29.27 -12.78 16.00
N ARG A 262 -30.00 -13.91 16.11
CA ARG A 262 -30.76 -14.52 15.00
C ARG A 262 -31.82 -13.57 14.46
N GLU A 263 -32.42 -12.81 15.35
CA GLU A 263 -33.47 -11.82 15.12
C GLU A 263 -33.00 -10.77 14.10
N THR A 264 -31.73 -10.34 14.20
CA THR A 264 -31.08 -9.44 13.24
C THR A 264 -31.06 -10.02 11.82
N TYR A 265 -30.74 -11.32 11.67
CA TYR A 265 -30.76 -11.96 10.37
C TYR A 265 -32.18 -12.11 9.81
N VAL A 266 -33.17 -12.35 10.67
CA VAL A 266 -34.58 -12.38 10.27
C VAL A 266 -35.02 -11.02 9.72
N GLU A 267 -34.63 -9.93 10.37
CA GLU A 267 -34.90 -8.57 9.87
C GLU A 267 -34.22 -8.29 8.53
N ILE A 268 -32.97 -8.72 8.36
CA ILE A 268 -32.24 -8.63 7.09
C ILE A 268 -32.95 -9.42 5.98
N ILE A 269 -33.39 -10.64 6.28
CA ILE A 269 -34.09 -11.52 5.31
C ILE A 269 -35.39 -10.86 4.84
N LYS A 270 -36.22 -10.36 5.78
CA LYS A 270 -37.47 -9.65 5.45
C LYS A 270 -37.19 -8.45 4.57
N LEU A 271 -36.23 -7.61 4.99
CA LEU A 271 -35.82 -6.44 4.22
C LEU A 271 -35.37 -6.79 2.79
N LEU A 272 -34.63 -7.90 2.62
CA LEU A 272 -34.19 -8.38 1.32
C LEU A 272 -35.36 -8.80 0.43
N ILE A 273 -36.29 -9.58 0.97
CA ILE A 273 -37.51 -10.02 0.26
C ILE A 273 -38.40 -8.83 -0.11
N ASP A 274 -38.63 -7.91 0.82
CA ASP A 274 -39.46 -6.71 0.62
C ASP A 274 -38.91 -5.79 -0.48
N ASN A 275 -37.62 -5.88 -0.76
CA ASN A 275 -36.94 -5.12 -1.82
C ASN A 275 -36.73 -5.94 -3.11
N GLY A 276 -37.42 -7.07 -3.25
CA GLY A 276 -37.46 -7.87 -4.47
C GLY A 276 -36.36 -8.92 -4.59
N ALA A 277 -35.69 -9.31 -3.50
CA ALA A 277 -34.84 -10.50 -3.52
C ALA A 277 -35.69 -11.73 -3.84
N SER A 278 -35.30 -12.50 -4.84
CA SER A 278 -35.98 -13.74 -5.19
C SER A 278 -35.43 -14.87 -4.34
N PRO A 279 -36.29 -15.62 -3.60
CA PRO A 279 -35.89 -16.88 -2.98
C PRO A 279 -35.69 -18.00 -4.03
N LYS A 280 -36.15 -17.79 -5.27
CA LYS A 280 -36.03 -18.77 -6.37
C LYS A 280 -34.58 -18.85 -6.88
N LEU A 281 -33.95 -19.98 -6.55
CA LEU A 281 -32.91 -20.69 -7.31
C LEU A 281 -31.55 -20.00 -7.46
N PHE A 282 -30.62 -20.36 -6.58
CA PHE A 282 -29.41 -21.02 -7.06
C PHE A 282 -29.65 -22.52 -6.86
N SER A 283 -29.73 -23.30 -7.93
CA SER A 283 -29.58 -24.75 -7.78
C SER A 283 -28.21 -24.97 -7.11
N TYR A 284 -28.14 -25.92 -6.18
CA TYR A 284 -26.94 -26.23 -5.39
C TYR A 284 -25.69 -26.58 -6.23
N GLU A 285 -25.81 -26.61 -7.57
CA GLU A 285 -24.79 -27.00 -8.53
C GLU A 285 -23.75 -25.89 -8.78
N GLU A 286 -24.09 -24.61 -8.61
CA GLU A 286 -23.21 -23.48 -8.99
C GLU A 286 -22.20 -23.05 -7.91
N PHE A 287 -22.26 -23.58 -6.68
CA PHE A 287 -21.37 -23.18 -5.59
C PHE A 287 -20.81 -24.39 -4.82
N GLY A 288 -19.48 -24.56 -4.83
CA GLY A 288 -18.74 -25.34 -3.83
C GLY A 288 -18.05 -26.61 -4.32
N SER A 289 -16.90 -26.91 -3.70
CA SER A 289 -16.12 -28.12 -3.94
C SER A 289 -16.92 -29.38 -3.63
N VAL A 290 -16.40 -30.54 -4.05
CA VAL A 290 -17.03 -31.86 -3.86
C VAL A 290 -17.46 -32.12 -2.39
N GLU A 291 -16.80 -31.48 -1.41
CA GLU A 291 -17.08 -31.62 0.02
C GLU A 291 -18.39 -30.93 0.47
N ASP A 292 -18.73 -29.78 -0.10
CA ASP A 292 -19.99 -29.07 0.16
C ASP A 292 -21.19 -29.80 -0.45
N ARG A 293 -20.96 -30.49 -1.58
CA ARG A 293 -21.97 -31.30 -2.29
C ARG A 293 -22.29 -32.60 -1.54
N ALA A 294 -21.28 -33.26 -0.98
CA ALA A 294 -21.43 -34.54 -0.29
C ALA A 294 -22.14 -34.41 1.07
N SER A 295 -21.93 -33.31 1.79
CA SER A 295 -22.56 -33.04 3.09
C SER A 295 -24.05 -32.67 2.94
N THR A 296 -24.42 -31.98 1.86
CA THR A 296 -25.80 -31.54 1.62
C THR A 296 -26.70 -32.63 1.00
N ALA A 297 -26.21 -33.41 0.02
CA ALA A 297 -26.98 -34.49 -0.60
C ALA A 297 -27.42 -35.57 0.42
N ARG A 298 -26.60 -35.78 1.47
CA ARG A 298 -26.91 -36.71 2.57
C ARG A 298 -27.97 -36.17 3.52
N ALA A 299 -28.05 -34.86 3.73
CA ALA A 299 -29.10 -34.23 4.51
C ALA A 299 -30.47 -34.35 3.83
N ALA A 300 -30.53 -34.19 2.50
CA ALA A 300 -31.76 -34.39 1.71
C ALA A 300 -32.25 -35.86 1.72
N SER A 301 -31.33 -36.83 1.73
CA SER A 301 -31.66 -38.27 1.83
C SER A 301 -32.29 -38.68 3.15
N GLN A 302 -32.01 -37.98 4.26
CA GLN A 302 -32.57 -38.33 5.58
C GLN A 302 -33.96 -37.71 5.83
N ILE A 303 -34.31 -36.66 5.10
CA ILE A 303 -35.60 -35.98 5.21
C ILE A 303 -36.74 -36.80 4.57
N ASN A 304 -36.44 -37.63 3.56
CA ASN A 304 -37.46 -38.38 2.83
C ASN A 304 -37.92 -39.70 3.49
N LYS A 305 -37.75 -39.85 4.81
CA LYS A 305 -38.27 -41.00 5.58
C LYS A 305 -39.58 -40.72 6.34
N LYS A 306 -40.16 -39.52 6.26
CA LYS A 306 -41.49 -39.24 6.82
C LYS A 306 -42.33 -38.37 5.87
N ASN A 307 -43.27 -39.03 5.20
CA ASN A 307 -44.52 -38.51 4.62
C ASN A 307 -44.46 -37.17 3.88
N THR A 308 -44.09 -37.18 2.60
CA THR A 308 -44.73 -36.35 1.57
C THR A 308 -44.54 -37.06 0.23
N GLY A 309 -45.63 -37.38 -0.47
CA GLY A 309 -45.63 -38.06 -1.77
C GLY A 309 -45.08 -37.20 -2.90
N ILE A 310 -43.76 -36.97 -2.91
CA ILE A 310 -43.05 -36.32 -4.01
C ILE A 310 -42.05 -37.33 -4.60
N THR A 311 -42.31 -37.75 -5.84
CA THR A 311 -41.42 -38.59 -6.62
C THR A 311 -40.30 -37.74 -7.20
N VAL A 312 -39.06 -37.97 -6.76
CA VAL A 312 -37.84 -37.46 -7.42
C VAL A 312 -37.09 -38.65 -8.01
N MET A 313 -36.70 -38.54 -9.28
CA MET A 313 -35.97 -39.58 -10.01
C MET A 313 -34.66 -39.94 -9.31
N ARG A 314 -34.48 -41.23 -8.97
CA ARG A 314 -33.25 -41.77 -8.38
C ARG A 314 -32.19 -41.98 -9.46
N THR A 315 -31.03 -41.34 -9.32
CA THR A 315 -29.78 -41.87 -9.88
C THR A 315 -29.20 -42.89 -8.90
N LYS A 316 -29.03 -44.12 -9.40
CA LYS A 316 -28.54 -45.29 -8.65
C LYS A 316 -27.02 -45.29 -8.69
N ILE A 317 -26.36 -45.06 -7.56
CA ILE A 317 -24.94 -45.41 -7.36
C ILE A 317 -24.88 -46.25 -6.08
N GLY A 318 -24.35 -47.45 -6.21
CA GLY A 318 -24.54 -48.56 -5.27
C GLY A 318 -23.75 -48.49 -3.97
N GLY A 319 -24.24 -49.25 -2.99
CA GLY A 319 -23.45 -50.14 -2.13
C GLY A 319 -22.60 -49.51 -1.02
N GLU A 320 -23.02 -49.79 0.22
CA GLU A 320 -22.28 -49.72 1.49
C GLU A 320 -22.22 -48.39 2.26
N ILE A 321 -22.55 -48.50 3.54
CA ILE A 321 -22.57 -47.44 4.55
C ILE A 321 -21.15 -47.32 5.11
N ASN A 322 -20.53 -46.14 4.98
CA ASN A 322 -19.29 -45.82 5.66
C ASN A 322 -19.38 -44.42 6.29
N GLU A 323 -19.35 -44.37 7.63
CA GLU A 323 -19.43 -43.16 8.44
C GLU A 323 -18.06 -42.46 8.50
N ASN A 324 -17.82 -41.46 7.65
CA ASN A 324 -16.56 -40.72 7.68
C ASN A 324 -16.70 -39.39 8.44
N LEU A 325 -16.17 -39.37 9.66
CA LEU A 325 -15.96 -38.22 10.54
C LEU A 325 -14.65 -37.49 10.16
N VAL A 326 -14.64 -36.15 10.17
CA VAL A 326 -13.40 -35.36 9.98
C VAL A 326 -12.84 -34.93 11.35
N PRO A 327 -11.66 -35.43 11.78
CA PRO A 327 -11.09 -35.08 13.08
C PRO A 327 -10.36 -33.72 13.03
N TYR A 328 -10.71 -32.80 13.93
CA TYR A 328 -9.90 -31.62 14.24
C TYR A 328 -9.29 -31.79 15.64
N ARG A 329 -7.96 -31.92 15.73
CA ARG A 329 -7.22 -32.08 16.99
C ARG A 329 -6.59 -30.76 17.45
N LYS A 330 -7.07 -30.24 18.57
CA LYS A 330 -6.32 -29.32 19.42
C LYS A 330 -6.57 -29.73 20.88
N SER A 331 -5.50 -29.89 21.66
CA SER A 331 -5.50 -30.16 23.12
C SER A 331 -6.17 -31.45 23.64
N GLY A 332 -5.99 -32.61 22.98
CA GLY A 332 -6.39 -33.91 23.56
C GLY A 332 -7.90 -34.19 23.62
N LYS A 333 -8.73 -33.33 23.00
CA LYS A 333 -10.17 -33.56 22.80
C LYS A 333 -10.45 -33.70 21.30
N SER A 334 -11.21 -34.72 20.93
CA SER A 334 -11.74 -34.88 19.57
C SER A 334 -13.02 -34.06 19.45
N VAL A 335 -13.03 -33.08 18.54
CA VAL A 335 -14.24 -32.30 18.21
C VAL A 335 -14.70 -32.71 16.82
N TYR A 336 -15.97 -33.05 16.70
CA TYR A 336 -16.63 -33.35 15.44
C TYR A 336 -17.67 -32.26 15.16
N ILE A 337 -17.83 -31.88 13.89
CA ILE A 337 -18.77 -30.85 13.44
C ILE A 337 -19.82 -31.56 12.58
N ILE A 338 -21.08 -31.53 13.00
CA ILE A 338 -22.22 -31.96 12.18
C ILE A 338 -23.06 -30.71 11.90
N LEU A 339 -23.28 -30.42 10.61
CA LEU A 339 -24.17 -29.35 10.14
C LEU A 339 -25.61 -29.88 10.19
N SER A 340 -26.32 -29.60 11.28
CA SER A 340 -27.69 -30.06 11.49
C SER A 340 -28.69 -28.96 11.10
N ILE A 341 -29.40 -29.09 9.97
CA ILE A 341 -30.51 -28.19 9.55
C ILE A 341 -31.78 -28.55 10.34
N HIS A 342 -31.75 -28.43 11.66
CA HIS A 342 -32.88 -28.85 12.51
C HIS A 342 -33.98 -27.79 12.70
N ARG A 343 -33.88 -26.62 12.04
CA ARG A 343 -34.83 -25.49 12.24
C ARG A 343 -35.18 -24.72 10.97
N ALA A 344 -35.31 -25.42 9.85
CA ALA A 344 -35.81 -24.83 8.60
C ALA A 344 -37.27 -24.32 8.75
N ARG A 345 -38.05 -24.91 9.66
CA ARG A 345 -39.48 -24.60 9.85
C ARG A 345 -39.74 -23.12 10.15
N ASP A 346 -39.05 -22.53 11.12
CA ASP A 346 -39.28 -21.12 11.49
C ASP A 346 -38.87 -20.13 10.37
N ILE A 347 -37.94 -20.52 9.48
CA ILE A 347 -37.55 -19.69 8.33
C ILE A 347 -38.56 -19.86 7.19
N MET A 348 -39.10 -21.07 7.02
CA MET A 348 -40.17 -21.36 6.06
C MET A 348 -41.48 -20.63 6.42
N GLU A 349 -41.73 -20.34 7.70
CA GLU A 349 -42.87 -19.52 8.15
C GLU A 349 -42.75 -18.03 7.76
N ILE A 350 -41.55 -17.55 7.43
CA ILE A 350 -41.32 -16.16 7.00
C ILE A 350 -41.42 -16.02 5.48
N LEU A 351 -41.29 -17.13 4.73
CA LEU A 351 -41.45 -17.13 3.28
C LEU A 351 -42.95 -17.09 2.94
N PRO A 352 -43.42 -16.22 2.04
CA PRO A 352 -44.82 -16.18 1.63
C PRO A 352 -45.27 -17.57 1.13
N GLU A 353 -46.50 -17.99 1.49
CA GLU A 353 -47.07 -19.31 1.12
C GLU A 353 -47.14 -19.57 -0.40
N GLN A 354 -46.86 -18.57 -1.24
CA GLN A 354 -46.94 -18.65 -2.70
C GLN A 354 -45.63 -19.07 -3.40
N PHE A 355 -44.65 -19.62 -2.67
CA PHE A 355 -43.36 -20.05 -3.21
C PHE A 355 -43.14 -21.57 -3.22
#